data_AF-A0A3P1VG68-F1
#
_entry.id   AF-A0A3P1VG68-F1
#
_cell.length_a   1.000
_cell.length_b   1.000
_cell.length_c   1.000
_cell.angle_alpha   90.00
_cell.angle_beta   90.00
_cell.angle_gamma   90.00
#
_symmetry.space_group_name_H-M   'P 1'
#
loop_
_entity.id
_entity.type
_entity.pdbx_description
1 polymer ?
#
loop_
_entity_poly.entity_id
_entity_poly.type
_entity_poly.pdbx_seq_one_letter_code
_entity_poly.pdbx_strand_id
1 'polypeptide(L)'
;MQKQKGGCLSSLIAIILLVWVASFFIGGNDSTKNNSKETDKTEQTSTSSSKEETSQSSQEVKNDGKDYTEVSNTEFASHLTTEINNQLSASGYQVTVKPVGNNVIYLYVPQDVKYNSNSEIQKIADSLYSIKESTFSNWAIDNGYDLGFTNSPDLYIKSEDDTTLAEESGIVNKSMKVKVNN
;
A
#
# COMPACT_ATOMS: atom_id res chain seq x y z
N MET A 1 53.30 13.76 16.50
CA MET A 1 52.53 13.11 15.40
C MET A 1 51.19 13.83 15.28
N GLN A 2 50.84 14.27 14.07
CA GLN A 2 49.64 15.06 13.76
C GLN A 2 48.45 14.17 13.34
N LYS A 3 47.23 14.71 13.57
CA LYS A 3 45.94 14.45 12.89
C LYS A 3 45.28 13.08 13.17
N GLN A 4 43.95 12.96 13.25
CA GLN A 4 42.90 13.69 12.54
C GLN A 4 41.69 14.06 13.42
N LYS A 5 41.17 15.27 13.16
CA LYS A 5 39.75 15.61 13.30
C LYS A 5 38.99 14.97 12.13
N GLY A 6 37.88 14.31 12.40
CA GLY A 6 36.79 14.05 11.46
C GLY A 6 35.54 14.02 12.32
N GLY A 7 34.61 14.97 12.23
CA GLY A 7 34.00 15.52 11.04
C GLY A 7 32.52 15.20 11.24
N CYS A 8 31.73 16.18 11.68
CA CYS A 8 30.28 16.02 11.81
C CYS A 8 29.74 15.47 10.50
N LEU A 9 29.30 14.22 10.53
CA LEU A 9 28.46 13.65 9.49
C LEU A 9 27.09 14.31 9.65
N SER A 10 26.95 15.51 9.08
CA SER A 10 25.65 15.99 8.61
C SER A 10 25.25 15.08 7.44
N SER A 11 24.87 13.85 7.76
CA SER A 11 24.31 12.93 6.79
C SER A 11 22.90 13.41 6.52
N LEU A 12 22.76 14.27 5.51
CA LEU A 12 21.50 14.45 4.80
C LEU A 12 21.13 13.09 4.22
N ILE A 13 20.33 12.35 4.98
CA ILE A 13 19.77 11.09 4.55
C ILE A 13 18.75 11.44 3.47
N ALA A 14 19.22 11.37 2.22
CA ALA A 14 18.36 11.31 1.06
C ALA A 14 17.59 9.99 1.16
N ILE A 15 16.38 10.04 1.73
CA ILE A 15 15.39 8.97 1.57
C ILE A 15 14.99 9.01 0.10
N ILE A 16 15.69 8.19 -0.69
CA ILE A 16 15.36 7.95 -2.09
C ILE A 16 13.99 7.27 -2.08
N LEU A 17 12.95 8.05 -2.38
CA LEU A 17 11.62 7.57 -2.72
C LEU A 17 11.73 6.73 -4.01
N LEU A 18 12.06 5.44 -3.87
CA LEU A 18 11.85 4.46 -4.93
C LEU A 18 10.35 4.15 -4.97
N VAL A 19 9.60 5.05 -5.61
CA VAL A 19 8.24 4.76 -6.07
C VAL A 19 8.37 3.81 -7.27
N TRP A 20 8.44 2.51 -7.00
CA TRP A 20 8.08 1.50 -7.99
C TRP A 20 6.57 1.28 -7.90
N VAL A 21 5.78 2.11 -8.58
CA VAL A 21 4.40 1.73 -8.89
C VAL A 21 4.49 0.64 -9.95
N ALA A 22 4.42 -0.62 -9.54
CA ALA A 22 4.19 -1.71 -10.45
C ALA A 22 2.75 -1.56 -10.99
N SER A 23 2.65 -1.08 -12.23
CA SER A 23 1.48 -1.27 -13.08
C SER A 23 1.22 -2.78 -13.20
N PHE A 24 0.35 -3.29 -12.35
CA PHE A 24 -0.25 -4.61 -12.51
C PHE A 24 -1.76 -4.40 -12.52
N PHE A 25 -2.44 -5.12 -13.42
CA PHE A 25 -3.83 -4.95 -13.90
C PHE A 25 -4.01 -3.95 -15.05
N ILE A 26 -3.74 -4.41 -16.28
CA ILE A 26 -4.76 -4.66 -17.31
C ILE A 26 -4.11 -5.56 -18.37
N GLY A 27 -4.57 -6.82 -18.41
CA GLY A 27 -4.35 -7.69 -19.56
C GLY A 27 -5.24 -7.26 -20.71
N GLY A 28 -4.74 -7.35 -21.94
CA GLY A 28 -5.59 -7.24 -23.13
C GLY A 28 -4.95 -6.65 -24.37
N ASN A 29 -4.10 -7.46 -25.03
CA ASN A 29 -3.98 -7.62 -26.49
C ASN A 29 -3.29 -6.52 -27.35
N ASP A 30 -2.28 -7.00 -28.09
CA ASP A 30 -1.55 -6.35 -29.17
C ASP A 30 -2.43 -5.71 -30.26
N SER A 31 -2.02 -4.54 -30.78
CA SER A 31 -1.43 -4.41 -32.12
C SER A 31 -1.43 -2.97 -32.68
N THR A 32 -0.29 -2.64 -33.26
CA THR A 32 0.17 -1.42 -33.92
C THR A 32 -0.67 -0.93 -35.12
N LYS A 33 -0.76 0.40 -35.27
CA LYS A 33 -1.21 1.17 -36.46
C LYS A 33 -0.38 0.88 -37.73
N ASN A 34 -0.99 0.69 -38.90
CA ASN A 34 -1.02 1.70 -40.00
C ASN A 34 -1.74 1.26 -41.29
N ASN A 35 -2.68 2.13 -41.74
CA ASN A 35 -3.01 2.64 -43.08
C ASN A 35 -2.86 1.79 -44.39
N SER A 36 -3.97 1.61 -45.13
CA SER A 36 -4.17 2.10 -46.53
C SER A 36 -5.29 1.36 -47.31
N LYS A 37 -6.30 2.14 -47.74
CA LYS A 37 -7.03 2.20 -49.03
C LYS A 37 -7.66 0.94 -49.71
N GLU A 38 -8.94 1.14 -50.04
CA GLU A 38 -9.69 0.79 -51.27
C GLU A 38 -10.49 -0.53 -51.43
N THR A 39 -11.81 -0.31 -51.60
CA THR A 39 -12.78 -0.90 -52.55
C THR A 39 -13.42 -2.29 -52.39
N ASP A 40 -14.76 -2.19 -52.43
CA ASP A 40 -15.77 -3.03 -53.10
C ASP A 40 -16.34 -4.31 -52.46
N LYS A 41 -17.68 -4.24 -52.28
CA LYS A 41 -18.78 -5.22 -52.47
C LYS A 41 -18.57 -6.63 -51.88
N THR A 42 -19.53 -7.22 -51.15
CA THR A 42 -20.84 -7.69 -51.66
C THR A 42 -21.64 -8.35 -50.52
N GLU A 43 -22.97 -8.22 -50.57
CA GLU A 43 -24.05 -9.11 -50.04
C GLU A 43 -24.18 -9.47 -48.55
N GLN A 44 -25.06 -8.72 -47.89
CA GLN A 44 -26.42 -9.14 -47.49
C GLN A 44 -26.67 -10.65 -47.26
N THR A 45 -26.91 -11.03 -45.99
CA THR A 45 -27.99 -11.97 -45.63
C THR A 45 -28.42 -11.74 -44.18
N SER A 46 -29.74 -11.69 -44.02
CA SER A 46 -30.44 -11.28 -42.81
C SER A 46 -30.90 -12.48 -41.97
N THR A 47 -31.13 -12.20 -40.69
CA THR A 47 -32.17 -12.79 -39.82
C THR A 47 -31.86 -14.10 -39.08
N SER A 48 -31.70 -14.02 -37.76
CA SER A 48 -32.68 -14.61 -36.82
C SER A 48 -32.45 -14.14 -35.39
N SER A 49 -33.47 -13.49 -34.85
CA SER A 49 -33.63 -13.08 -33.46
C SER A 49 -33.58 -14.27 -32.51
N SER A 50 -32.98 -14.09 -31.34
CA SER A 50 -33.50 -14.63 -30.08
C SER A 50 -33.05 -13.70 -28.95
N LYS A 51 -34.05 -13.02 -28.39
CA LYS A 51 -33.95 -12.10 -27.27
C LYS A 51 -34.10 -12.95 -26.01
N GLU A 52 -32.99 -13.29 -25.37
CA GLU A 52 -33.03 -13.89 -24.03
C GLU A 52 -32.95 -12.76 -23.00
N GLU A 53 -34.08 -12.56 -22.32
CA GLU A 53 -34.21 -11.71 -21.14
C GLU A 53 -33.40 -12.36 -20.00
N THR A 54 -32.18 -11.89 -19.77
CA THR A 54 -31.39 -12.29 -18.60
C THR A 54 -32.08 -11.75 -17.36
N SER A 55 -32.85 -12.61 -16.69
CA SER A 55 -33.32 -12.36 -15.33
C SER A 55 -32.10 -12.19 -14.43
N GLN A 56 -31.84 -10.95 -14.02
CA GLN A 56 -30.82 -10.61 -13.04
C GLN A 56 -31.23 -11.20 -11.70
N SER A 57 -30.79 -12.44 -11.45
CA SER A 57 -30.80 -13.07 -10.14
C SER A 57 -30.09 -12.12 -9.19
N SER A 58 -30.85 -11.51 -8.26
CA SER A 58 -30.28 -10.76 -7.15
C SER A 58 -29.63 -11.77 -6.22
N GLN A 59 -28.40 -12.16 -6.54
CA GLN A 59 -27.59 -12.95 -5.62
C GLN A 59 -27.35 -12.06 -4.40
N GLU A 60 -27.90 -12.45 -3.24
CA GLU A 60 -27.43 -11.97 -1.95
C GLU A 60 -25.91 -12.14 -1.94
N VAL A 61 -25.18 -11.02 -1.82
CA VAL A 61 -23.74 -11.06 -1.56
C VAL A 61 -23.58 -11.71 -0.20
N LYS A 62 -23.25 -12.99 -0.19
CA LYS A 62 -22.90 -13.71 1.03
C LYS A 62 -21.54 -13.16 1.47
N ASN A 63 -21.55 -12.40 2.55
CA ASN A 63 -20.36 -12.04 3.30
C ASN A 63 -19.86 -13.29 4.02
N ASP A 64 -19.00 -14.06 3.34
CA ASP A 64 -18.47 -15.34 3.81
C ASP A 64 -16.98 -15.29 4.20
N GLY A 65 -16.39 -14.09 4.18
CA GLY A 65 -15.03 -13.84 4.66
C GLY A 65 -14.91 -14.08 6.16
N LYS A 66 -13.76 -14.60 6.60
CA LYS A 66 -13.46 -14.76 8.02
C LYS A 66 -13.32 -13.39 8.73
N ASP A 67 -13.66 -13.34 10.01
CA ASP A 67 -13.47 -12.14 10.83
C ASP A 67 -11.98 -11.76 10.97
N TYR A 68 -11.72 -10.46 10.97
CA TYR A 68 -10.40 -9.91 11.29
C TYR A 68 -10.20 -9.84 12.81
N THR A 69 -9.25 -10.63 13.31
CA THR A 69 -8.99 -10.83 14.74
C THR A 69 -7.62 -10.30 15.16
N GLU A 70 -7.31 -10.35 16.46
CA GLU A 70 -5.95 -10.06 16.96
C GLU A 70 -4.88 -10.99 16.38
N VAL A 71 -5.23 -12.25 16.11
CA VAL A 71 -4.35 -13.20 15.42
C VAL A 71 -4.10 -12.73 14.00
N SER A 72 -5.16 -12.34 13.28
CA SER A 72 -5.05 -11.76 11.94
C SER A 72 -4.14 -10.52 11.91
N ASN A 73 -4.29 -9.64 12.89
CA ASN A 73 -3.48 -8.43 13.01
C ASN A 73 -2.00 -8.75 13.29
N THR A 74 -1.75 -9.78 14.08
CA THR A 74 -0.38 -10.27 14.36
C THR A 74 0.28 -10.86 13.12
N GLU A 75 -0.45 -11.69 12.37
CA GLU A 75 0.03 -12.25 11.10
C GLU A 75 0.31 -11.16 10.07
N PHE A 76 -0.61 -10.20 9.94
CA PHE A 76 -0.44 -9.07 9.02
C PHE A 76 0.74 -8.18 9.44
N ALA A 77 0.91 -7.85 10.71
CA ALA A 77 2.04 -7.07 11.20
C ALA A 77 3.40 -7.74 10.89
N SER A 78 3.47 -9.08 11.05
CA SER A 78 4.66 -9.85 10.68
C SER A 78 4.92 -9.76 9.17
N HIS A 79 3.87 -9.95 8.35
CA HIS A 79 3.98 -9.90 6.89
C HIS A 79 4.43 -8.50 6.41
N LEU A 80 3.81 -7.44 6.95
CA LEU A 80 4.15 -6.06 6.63
C LEU A 80 5.59 -5.70 7.03
N THR A 81 6.05 -6.19 8.19
CA THR A 81 7.45 -6.00 8.62
C THR A 81 8.43 -6.57 7.58
N THR A 82 8.17 -7.80 7.12
CA THR A 82 9.01 -8.44 6.09
C THR A 82 8.97 -7.66 4.78
N GLU A 83 7.79 -7.26 4.32
CA GLU A 83 7.63 -6.57 3.05
C GLU A 83 8.38 -5.23 3.04
N ILE A 84 8.22 -4.40 4.08
CA ILE A 84 8.91 -3.12 4.17
C ILE A 84 10.43 -3.32 4.26
N ASN A 85 10.90 -4.26 5.09
CA ASN A 85 12.34 -4.48 5.24
C ASN A 85 12.99 -5.06 3.97
N ASN A 86 12.26 -5.83 3.17
CA ASN A 86 12.74 -6.27 1.85
C ASN A 86 12.96 -5.07 0.93
N GLN A 87 12.00 -4.12 0.90
CA GLN A 87 12.12 -2.90 0.10
C GLN A 87 13.25 -1.97 0.61
N LEU A 88 13.52 -1.97 1.92
CA LEU A 88 14.57 -1.16 2.55
C LEU A 88 15.94 -1.85 2.59
N SER A 89 16.07 -3.09 2.13
CA SER A 89 17.29 -3.91 2.27
C SER A 89 18.57 -3.24 1.74
N ALA A 90 18.47 -2.43 0.68
CA ALA A 90 19.60 -1.68 0.10
C ALA A 90 19.94 -0.38 0.85
N SER A 91 19.02 0.13 1.67
CA SER A 91 19.15 1.43 2.35
C SER A 91 19.84 1.36 3.72
N GLY A 92 19.93 0.17 4.31
CA GLY A 92 20.42 -0.03 5.67
C GLY A 92 19.39 0.32 6.76
N TYR A 93 18.22 0.84 6.40
CA TYR A 93 17.11 1.05 7.32
C TYR A 93 16.35 -0.24 7.58
N GLN A 94 15.90 -0.38 8.83
CA GLN A 94 14.99 -1.44 9.24
C GLN A 94 13.84 -0.82 10.04
N VAL A 95 12.66 -1.42 9.89
CA VAL A 95 11.47 -1.10 10.66
C VAL A 95 11.01 -2.32 11.43
N THR A 96 10.20 -2.09 12.45
CA THR A 96 9.47 -3.14 13.18
C THR A 96 7.99 -2.78 13.24
N VAL A 97 7.09 -3.69 12.88
CA VAL A 97 5.65 -3.50 13.06
C VAL A 97 5.18 -4.34 14.24
N LYS A 98 4.45 -3.72 15.18
CA LYS A 98 3.85 -4.40 16.33
C LYS A 98 2.32 -4.29 16.26
N PRO A 99 1.58 -5.41 16.36
CA PRO A 99 0.12 -5.37 16.44
C PRO A 99 -0.33 -4.82 17.81
N VAL A 100 -1.46 -4.13 17.81
CA VAL A 100 -2.14 -3.65 19.03
C VAL A 100 -3.63 -3.95 18.89
N GLY A 101 -4.10 -4.93 19.66
CA GLY A 101 -5.47 -5.43 19.52
C GLY A 101 -5.75 -5.97 18.12
N ASN A 102 -6.99 -5.85 17.66
CA ASN A 102 -7.42 -6.40 16.38
C ASN A 102 -7.43 -5.38 15.22
N ASN A 103 -7.16 -4.09 15.45
CA ASN A 103 -7.35 -3.09 14.40
C ASN A 103 -6.27 -1.99 14.36
N VAL A 104 -5.18 -2.11 15.13
CA VAL A 104 -4.13 -1.09 15.19
C VAL A 104 -2.76 -1.74 14.99
N ILE A 105 -1.87 -1.06 14.29
CA ILE A 105 -0.45 -1.43 14.18
C ILE A 105 0.46 -0.24 14.48
N TYR A 106 1.53 -0.51 15.21
CA TYR A 106 2.60 0.45 15.48
C TYR A 106 3.82 0.10 14.63
N LEU A 107 4.20 0.99 13.73
CA LEU A 107 5.38 0.87 12.89
C LEU A 107 6.49 1.74 13.45
N TYR A 108 7.55 1.08 13.91
CA TYR A 108 8.74 1.69 14.47
C TYR A 108 9.74 1.97 13.38
N VAL A 109 10.08 3.24 13.19
CA VAL A 109 11.16 3.72 12.32
C VAL A 109 12.41 4.03 13.15
N PRO A 110 13.59 4.10 12.52
CA PRO A 110 14.83 4.49 13.18
C PRO A 110 14.71 5.77 14.01
N GLN A 111 15.41 5.79 15.15
CA GLN A 111 15.31 6.87 16.13
C GLN A 111 15.64 8.27 15.58
N ASP A 112 16.51 8.37 14.59
CA ASP A 112 16.92 9.63 13.98
C ASP A 112 15.82 10.29 13.12
N VAL A 113 14.89 9.50 12.58
CA VAL A 113 13.76 10.00 11.76
C VAL A 113 12.93 11.04 12.50
N LYS A 114 12.83 10.95 13.84
CA LYS A 114 12.05 11.91 14.64
C LYS A 114 12.61 13.33 14.65
N TYR A 115 13.84 13.55 14.17
CA TYR A 115 14.46 14.86 14.07
C TYR A 115 14.38 15.46 12.65
N ASN A 116 13.81 14.74 11.69
CA ASN A 116 13.57 15.27 10.36
C ASN A 116 12.54 16.41 10.39
N SER A 117 12.52 17.22 9.33
CA SER A 117 11.49 18.26 9.20
C SER A 117 10.09 17.65 9.13
N ASN A 118 9.07 18.38 9.58
CA ASN A 118 7.68 17.92 9.50
C ASN A 118 7.29 17.48 8.08
N SER A 119 7.83 18.14 7.04
CA SER A 119 7.56 17.79 5.64
C SER A 119 8.18 16.45 5.21
N GLU A 120 9.35 16.09 5.75
CA GLU A 120 10.00 14.81 5.48
C GLU A 120 9.30 13.69 6.25
N ILE A 121 8.95 13.93 7.51
CA ILE A 121 8.16 12.97 8.30
C ILE A 121 6.82 12.69 7.62
N GLN A 122 6.15 13.72 7.07
CA GLN A 122 4.91 13.53 6.31
C GLN A 122 5.13 12.65 5.07
N LYS A 123 6.18 12.88 4.28
CA LYS A 123 6.48 12.06 3.09
C LYS A 123 6.77 10.59 3.45
N ILE A 124 7.52 10.37 4.52
CA ILE A 124 7.79 9.03 5.04
C ILE A 124 6.46 8.38 5.45
N ALA A 125 5.62 9.12 6.17
CA ALA A 125 4.34 8.63 6.63
C ALA A 125 3.40 8.25 5.49
N ASP A 126 3.27 9.12 4.48
CA ASP A 126 2.45 8.86 3.30
C ASP A 126 2.95 7.64 2.52
N SER A 127 4.27 7.48 2.40
CA SER A 127 4.87 6.32 1.74
C SER A 127 4.58 5.02 2.50
N LEU A 128 4.76 5.01 3.82
CA LEU A 128 4.50 3.83 4.65
C LEU A 128 3.01 3.46 4.68
N TYR A 129 2.13 4.46 4.70
CA TYR A 129 0.69 4.25 4.57
C TYR A 129 0.31 3.61 3.24
N SER A 130 0.86 4.11 2.12
CA SER A 130 0.63 3.52 0.81
C SER A 130 1.11 2.06 0.73
N ILE A 131 2.29 1.76 1.29
CA ILE A 131 2.79 0.38 1.36
C ILE A 131 1.83 -0.47 2.18
N LYS A 132 1.45 -0.03 3.39
CA LYS A 132 0.50 -0.75 4.26
C LYS A 132 -0.81 -1.08 3.55
N GLU A 133 -1.46 -0.12 2.90
CA GLU A 133 -2.75 -0.36 2.24
C GLU A 133 -2.64 -1.37 1.09
N SER A 134 -1.58 -1.26 0.28
CA SER A 134 -1.35 -2.21 -0.82
C SER A 134 -0.99 -3.61 -0.33
N THR A 135 -0.12 -3.73 0.67
CA THR A 135 0.25 -5.00 1.30
C THR A 135 -0.95 -5.64 1.98
N PHE A 136 -1.78 -4.85 2.68
CA PHE A 136 -2.99 -5.36 3.32
C PHE A 136 -3.96 -5.94 2.31
N SER A 137 -4.25 -5.20 1.23
CA SER A 137 -5.21 -5.65 0.22
C SER A 137 -4.83 -7.00 -0.37
N ASN A 138 -3.56 -7.16 -0.76
CA ASN A 138 -3.04 -8.42 -1.31
C ASN A 138 -3.06 -9.54 -0.27
N TRP A 139 -2.51 -9.28 0.92
CA TRP A 139 -2.47 -10.26 2.00
C TRP A 139 -3.87 -10.71 2.43
N ALA A 140 -4.83 -9.79 2.51
CA ALA A 140 -6.20 -10.08 2.91
C ALA A 140 -6.89 -11.00 1.88
N ILE A 141 -6.72 -10.74 0.58
CA ILE A 141 -7.25 -11.61 -0.49
C ILE A 141 -6.63 -13.01 -0.38
N ASP A 142 -5.30 -13.09 -0.26
CA ASP A 142 -4.56 -14.35 -0.18
C ASP A 142 -4.95 -15.20 1.04
N ASN A 143 -5.46 -14.56 2.10
CA ASN A 143 -5.89 -15.20 3.34
C ASN A 143 -7.41 -15.34 3.47
N GLY A 144 -8.17 -15.09 2.41
CA GLY A 144 -9.62 -15.34 2.35
C GLY A 144 -10.49 -14.33 3.11
N TYR A 145 -10.02 -13.10 3.28
CA TYR A 145 -10.83 -12.01 3.83
C TYR A 145 -11.63 -11.30 2.73
N ASP A 146 -12.84 -10.85 3.07
CA ASP A 146 -13.66 -10.01 2.19
C ASP A 146 -13.33 -8.53 2.42
N LEU A 147 -12.77 -7.87 1.40
CA LEU A 147 -12.41 -6.45 1.44
C LEU A 147 -13.61 -5.49 1.46
N GLY A 148 -14.83 -5.97 1.20
CA GLY A 148 -16.06 -5.20 1.39
C GLY A 148 -16.38 -4.93 2.86
N PHE A 149 -15.82 -5.72 3.78
CA PHE A 149 -16.10 -5.66 5.22
C PHE A 149 -14.84 -5.61 6.09
N THR A 150 -13.73 -6.14 5.59
CA THR A 150 -12.45 -6.20 6.29
C THR A 150 -11.63 -4.96 5.95
N ASN A 151 -11.43 -4.09 6.94
CA ASN A 151 -10.63 -2.88 6.79
C ASN A 151 -9.19 -3.12 7.24
N SER A 152 -8.25 -2.42 6.62
CA SER A 152 -6.85 -2.41 7.07
C SER A 152 -6.74 -1.81 8.48
N PRO A 153 -5.79 -2.31 9.31
CA PRO A 153 -5.59 -1.75 10.63
C PRO A 153 -5.05 -0.31 10.54
N ASP A 154 -5.39 0.50 11.54
CA ASP A 154 -4.94 1.89 11.66
C ASP A 154 -3.44 1.92 11.98
N LEU A 155 -2.69 2.74 11.24
CA LEU A 155 -1.26 2.91 11.39
C LEU A 155 -0.87 4.06 12.30
N TYR A 156 0.04 3.76 13.24
CA TYR A 156 0.81 4.75 13.97
C TYR A 156 2.29 4.55 13.65
N ILE A 157 2.96 5.65 13.28
CA ILE A 157 4.40 5.66 13.04
C ILE A 157 5.08 6.22 14.28
N LYS A 158 5.99 5.44 14.83
CA LYS A 158 6.69 5.75 16.08
C LYS A 158 8.20 5.67 15.88
N SER A 159 8.96 6.44 16.66
CA SER A 159 10.38 6.19 16.84
C SER A 159 10.62 5.12 17.91
N GLU A 160 11.86 4.65 18.03
CA GLU A 160 12.29 3.60 18.97
C GLU A 160 11.94 3.92 20.43
N ASP A 161 11.89 5.19 20.80
CA ASP A 161 11.49 5.67 22.15
C ASP A 161 9.99 5.91 22.33
N ASP A 162 9.16 5.30 21.47
CA ASP A 162 7.69 5.39 21.46
C ASP A 162 7.08 6.77 21.12
N THR A 163 7.90 7.76 20.76
CA THR A 163 7.40 9.06 20.26
C THR A 163 6.56 8.84 19.00
N THR A 164 5.31 9.30 19.01
CA THR A 164 4.42 9.18 17.85
C THR A 164 4.74 10.29 16.86
N LEU A 165 5.22 9.91 15.68
CA LEU A 165 5.64 10.84 14.63
C LEU A 165 4.47 11.21 13.72
N ALA A 166 3.64 10.23 13.37
CA ALA A 166 2.43 10.40 12.59
C ALA A 166 1.41 9.31 12.91
N GLU A 167 0.13 9.59 12.68
CA GLU A 167 -0.96 8.60 12.79
C GLU A 167 -1.97 8.76 11.65
N GLU A 168 -2.69 7.69 11.36
CA GLU A 168 -3.85 7.75 10.48
C GLU A 168 -4.97 8.63 11.06
N SER A 169 -5.59 9.42 10.18
CA SER A 169 -6.67 10.32 10.54
C SER A 169 -7.74 10.33 9.46
N GLY A 170 -8.98 10.54 9.88
CA GLY A 170 -10.15 10.53 8.99
C GLY A 170 -10.95 9.24 9.13
N ILE A 171 -12.24 9.32 8.79
CA ILE A 171 -13.18 8.20 8.86
C ILE A 171 -13.46 7.64 7.46
N VAL A 172 -13.57 8.52 6.46
CA VAL A 172 -13.91 8.16 5.08
C VAL A 172 -12.70 8.30 4.15
N ASN A 173 -12.00 9.43 4.24
CA ASN A 173 -10.78 9.69 3.47
C ASN A 173 -9.60 9.64 4.43
N LYS A 174 -9.12 8.43 4.73
CA LYS A 174 -8.00 8.22 5.64
C LYS A 174 -6.70 8.79 5.02
N SER A 175 -5.90 9.46 5.85
CA SER A 175 -4.58 9.97 5.50
C SER A 175 -3.67 10.02 6.72
N MET A 176 -2.36 10.08 6.52
CA MET A 176 -1.42 10.28 7.62
C MET A 176 -1.38 11.75 8.05
N LYS A 177 -1.25 11.99 9.36
CA LYS A 177 -0.99 13.31 9.94
C LYS A 177 0.21 13.28 10.87
N VAL A 178 1.19 14.14 10.61
CA VAL A 178 2.33 14.37 11.51
C VAL A 178 1.86 14.92 12.86
N LYS A 179 2.47 14.43 13.94
CA LYS A 179 2.15 14.75 15.33
C LYS A 179 3.24 15.48 16.09
N VAL A 180 4.48 15.38 15.62
CA VAL A 180 5.61 16.15 16.14
C VAL A 180 5.63 17.56 15.53
N ASN A 181 6.40 18.45 16.14
CA ASN A 181 6.58 19.82 15.67
C ASN A 181 8.08 20.16 15.67
N ASN A 182 8.72 19.88 14.54
CA ASN A 182 10.14 20.14 14.27
C ASN A 182 10.34 21.30 13.30
#